data_AF-N9RS01-F1
#
_entry.id   AF-N9RS01-F1
#
_cell.length_a   1.000
_cell.length_b   1.000
_cell.length_c   1.000
_cell.angle_alpha   90.00
_cell.angle_beta   90.00
_cell.angle_gamma   90.00
#
_symmetry.space_group_name_H-M   'P 1'
#
loop_
_entity.id
_entity.type
_entity.pdbx_description
1 polymer ?
#
loop_
_entity_poly.entity_id
_entity_poly.type
_entity_poly.pdbx_seq_one_letter_code
_entity_poly.pdbx_strand_id
1 'polypeptide(L)'
;MNNWDYAFIASIVTVVGMSLISILTGFRLWKVSISVFLVSSIGFCILVVLGRRLDNRGFDDGPWGAHGVLMEFMNLEIIIISLGVGAFITLIFFLSILLSDNK
;
A
#
# COMPACT_ATOMS: atom_id res chain seq x y z
N MET A 1 7.47 -17.58 -13.47
CA MET A 1 6.09 -17.37 -12.99
C MET A 1 5.19 -17.44 -14.21
N ASN A 2 4.19 -18.31 -14.23
CA ASN A 2 3.32 -18.53 -15.38
C ASN A 2 2.12 -17.57 -15.33
N ASN A 3 1.49 -17.27 -16.47
CA ASN A 3 0.31 -16.38 -16.54
C ASN A 3 -0.83 -16.82 -15.60
N TRP A 4 -0.94 -18.12 -15.35
CA TRP A 4 -1.90 -18.70 -14.42
C TRP A 4 -1.66 -18.28 -12.96
N ASP A 5 -0.41 -18.07 -12.56
CA ASP A 5 -0.06 -17.63 -11.20
C ASP A 5 -0.55 -16.20 -10.97
N TYR A 6 -0.39 -15.31 -11.97
CA TYR A 6 -0.90 -13.94 -11.90
C TYR A 6 -2.43 -13.89 -11.86
N ALA A 7 -3.10 -14.70 -12.68
CA ALA A 7 -4.56 -14.77 -12.67
C ALA A 7 -5.11 -15.26 -11.32
N PHE A 8 -4.45 -16.24 -10.70
CA PHE A 8 -4.80 -16.75 -9.38
C PHE A 8 -4.59 -15.72 -8.28
N ILE A 9 -3.46 -15.00 -8.28
CA ILE A 9 -3.20 -13.93 -7.31
C ILE A 9 -4.23 -12.80 -7.47
N ALA A 10 -4.50 -12.38 -8.71
CA ALA A 10 -5.47 -11.32 -8.99
C ALA A 10 -6.88 -11.68 -8.53
N SER A 11 -7.30 -12.93 -8.70
CA SER A 11 -8.62 -13.38 -8.26
C SER A 11 -8.74 -13.38 -6.73
N ILE A 12 -7.72 -13.87 -6.01
CA ILE A 12 -7.67 -13.81 -4.54
C ILE A 12 -7.74 -12.36 -4.06
N VAL A 13 -6.90 -11.47 -4.62
CA VAL A 13 -6.87 -10.05 -4.24
C VAL A 13 -8.22 -9.38 -4.49
N THR A 14 -8.90 -9.74 -5.58
CA THR A 14 -10.22 -9.20 -5.91
C THR A 14 -11.29 -9.64 -4.91
N VAL A 15 -11.34 -10.93 -4.58
CA VAL A 15 -12.31 -11.46 -3.59
C VAL A 15 -12.07 -10.81 -2.22
N VAL A 16 -10.81 -10.73 -1.79
CA VAL A 16 -10.44 -10.07 -0.53
C VAL A 16 -10.84 -8.59 -0.56
N GLY A 17 -10.52 -7.86 -1.63
CA GLY A 17 -10.86 -6.45 -1.77
C GLY A 17 -12.37 -6.18 -1.70
N MET A 18 -13.17 -6.95 -2.44
CA MET A 18 -14.64 -6.84 -2.43
C MET A 18 -15.22 -7.16 -1.05
N SER A 19 -14.71 -8.19 -0.37
CA SER A 19 -15.14 -8.53 0.99
C SER A 19 -14.81 -7.40 1.98
N LEU A 20 -13.66 -6.77 1.83
CA LEU A 20 -13.23 -5.63 2.65
C LEU A 20 -14.18 -4.44 2.46
N ILE A 21 -14.51 -4.09 1.21
CA ILE A 21 -15.42 -2.98 0.89
C ILE A 21 -16.78 -3.20 1.56
N SER A 22 -17.34 -4.39 1.45
CA SER A 22 -18.64 -4.73 2.06
C SER A 22 -18.64 -4.66 3.59
N ILE A 23 -17.50 -4.88 4.25
CA ILE A 23 -17.38 -4.74 5.71
C ILE A 23 -17.22 -3.25 6.07
N LEU A 24 -16.46 -2.52 5.26
CA LEU A 24 -16.12 -1.12 5.52
C LEU A 24 -17.29 -0.15 5.29
N THR A 25 -18.28 -0.49 4.46
CA THR A 25 -19.53 0.30 4.29
C THR A 25 -20.29 0.48 5.60
N GLY A 26 -20.20 -0.48 6.55
CA GLY A 26 -20.86 -0.38 7.86
C GLY A 26 -20.25 0.66 8.82
N PHE A 27 -19.10 1.25 8.48
CA PHE A 27 -18.39 2.21 9.33
C PHE A 27 -18.51 3.64 8.79
N ARG A 28 -18.22 4.64 9.66
CA ARG A 28 -18.18 6.05 9.23
C ARG A 28 -17.10 6.26 8.16
N LEU A 29 -17.49 6.72 6.97
CA LEU A 29 -16.63 6.96 5.80
C LEU A 29 -15.31 7.67 6.12
N TRP A 30 -15.33 8.72 6.93
CA TRP A 30 -14.11 9.47 7.26
C TRP A 30 -13.11 8.64 8.08
N LYS A 31 -13.59 7.79 8.99
CA LYS A 31 -12.74 6.89 9.80
C LYS A 31 -12.10 5.82 8.93
N VAL A 32 -12.89 5.25 8.01
CA VAL A 32 -12.41 4.27 7.03
C VAL A 32 -11.35 4.91 6.14
N SER A 33 -11.61 6.11 5.62
CA SER A 33 -10.69 6.81 4.72
C SER A 33 -9.33 7.08 5.39
N ILE A 34 -9.33 7.58 6.63
CA ILE A 34 -8.08 7.80 7.39
C ILE A 34 -7.36 6.47 7.65
N SER A 35 -8.09 5.41 8.02
CA SER A 35 -7.49 4.12 8.32
C SER A 35 -6.85 3.49 7.07
N VAL A 36 -7.56 3.51 5.94
CA VAL A 36 -7.05 3.03 4.65
C VAL A 36 -5.84 3.86 4.24
N PHE A 37 -5.89 5.19 4.39
CA PHE A 37 -4.77 6.07 4.07
C PHE A 37 -3.52 5.74 4.87
N LEU A 38 -3.63 5.59 6.18
CA LEU A 38 -2.50 5.28 7.05
C LEU A 38 -1.93 3.89 6.76
N VAL A 39 -2.78 2.87 6.67
CA VAL A 39 -2.34 1.49 6.43
C VAL A 39 -1.68 1.35 5.06
N SER A 40 -2.25 1.94 4.01
CA SER A 40 -1.68 1.91 2.67
C SER A 40 -0.38 2.69 2.56
N SER A 41 -0.31 3.90 3.15
CA SER A 41 0.92 4.71 3.15
C SER A 41 2.04 4.06 3.96
N ILE A 42 1.74 3.41 5.09
CA ILE A 42 2.77 2.72 5.88
C ILE A 42 3.21 1.44 5.16
N GLY A 43 2.25 0.65 4.67
CA GLY A 43 2.53 -0.59 3.95
C GLY A 43 3.38 -0.37 2.71
N PHE A 44 3.05 0.65 1.90
CA PHE A 44 3.82 0.98 0.71
C PHE A 44 5.23 1.49 1.05
N CYS A 45 5.37 2.29 2.11
CA CYS A 45 6.67 2.77 2.57
C CYS A 45 7.59 1.58 2.93
N ILE A 46 7.06 0.60 3.68
CA ILE A 46 7.79 -0.62 4.04
C ILE A 46 8.18 -1.41 2.78
N LEU A 47 7.26 -1.59 1.83
CA LEU A 47 7.54 -2.32 0.59
C LEU A 47 8.64 -1.65 -0.25
N VAL A 48 8.62 -0.32 -0.37
CA VAL A 48 9.65 0.44 -1.08
C VAL A 48 11.01 0.29 -0.41
N VAL A 49 11.06 0.43 0.92
CA VAL A 49 12.33 0.27 1.67
C VAL A 49 12.86 -1.15 1.54
N LEU A 50 12.01 -2.17 1.64
CA LEU A 50 12.40 -3.57 1.43
C LEU A 50 12.84 -3.85 -0.01
N GLY A 51 12.18 -3.26 -1.00
CA GLY A 51 12.56 -3.36 -2.41
C GLY A 51 13.95 -2.77 -2.67
N ARG A 52 14.22 -1.58 -2.12
CA ARG A 52 15.55 -0.94 -2.22
C ARG A 52 16.65 -1.76 -1.52
N ARG A 53 16.33 -2.43 -0.41
CA ARG A 53 17.24 -3.38 0.23
C ARG A 53 17.61 -4.54 -0.70
N LEU A 54 16.62 -5.10 -1.40
CA LEU A 54 16.82 -6.24 -2.31
C LEU A 54 17.63 -5.86 -3.54
N ASP A 55 17.39 -4.69 -4.14
CA ASP A 55 18.13 -4.22 -5.32
C ASP A 55 19.61 -3.88 -5.01
N ASN A 56 19.92 -3.44 -3.79
CA ASN A 56 21.27 -3.00 -3.42
C ASN A 56 22.24 -4.12 -2.98
N ARG A 57 21.97 -5.40 -3.27
CA ARG A 57 22.85 -6.56 -2.97
C ARG A 57 23.34 -6.72 -1.52
N GLY A 58 22.77 -6.00 -0.56
CA GLY A 58 23.10 -6.14 0.87
C GLY A 58 24.36 -5.40 1.30
N PHE A 59 24.56 -5.41 2.62
CA PHE A 59 25.46 -4.61 3.47
C PHE A 59 26.93 -4.44 3.03
N ASP A 60 27.40 -5.24 2.07
CA ASP A 60 28.83 -5.35 1.76
C ASP A 60 29.29 -4.42 0.63
N ASP A 61 28.41 -3.99 -0.31
CA ASP A 61 28.80 -3.16 -1.48
C ASP A 61 27.77 -2.09 -1.92
N GLY A 62 26.58 -2.01 -1.30
CA GLY A 62 25.53 -1.04 -1.66
C GLY A 62 25.46 0.18 -0.73
N PRO A 63 24.99 1.37 -1.19
CA PRO A 63 24.81 2.54 -0.32
C PRO A 63 23.68 2.38 0.72
N TRP A 64 23.00 1.23 0.71
CA TRP A 64 21.88 0.91 1.58
C TRP A 64 22.34 0.70 3.03
N GLY A 65 21.73 1.40 3.98
CA GLY A 65 22.11 1.38 5.38
C GLY A 65 23.36 2.22 5.72
N ALA A 66 24.03 2.83 4.73
CA ALA A 66 25.21 3.68 4.96
C ALA A 66 24.90 4.93 5.81
N HIS A 67 23.67 5.43 5.71
CA HIS A 67 23.17 6.55 6.54
C HIS A 67 22.31 6.06 7.74
N GLY A 68 22.19 4.74 7.92
CA GLY A 68 21.32 4.10 8.90
C GLY A 68 19.92 3.80 8.35
N VAL A 69 19.36 2.65 8.73
CA VAL A 69 18.03 2.17 8.27
C VAL A 69 16.92 3.20 8.56
N LEU A 70 16.99 3.88 9.69
CA LEU A 70 16.02 4.94 10.05
C LEU A 70 16.07 6.14 9.09
N MET A 71 17.25 6.55 8.64
CA MET A 71 17.40 7.65 7.68
C MET A 71 16.79 7.30 6.32
N GLU A 72 16.82 6.02 5.94
CA GLU A 72 16.17 5.58 4.70
C GLU A 72 14.64 5.58 4.81
N PHE A 73 14.08 5.21 5.96
CA PHE A 73 12.64 5.38 6.22
C PHE A 73 12.22 6.85 6.25
N MET A 74 13.12 7.74 6.70
CA MET A 74 12.88 9.19 6.72
C MET A 74 13.24 9.88 5.40
N ASN A 75 13.56 9.14 4.34
CA ASN A 75 13.80 9.75 3.04
C ASN A 75 12.52 10.42 2.54
N LEU A 76 12.61 11.75 2.32
CA LEU A 76 11.49 12.59 1.90
C LEU A 76 10.85 12.09 0.59
N GLU A 77 11.65 11.59 -0.34
CA GLU A 77 11.18 11.03 -1.61
C GLU A 77 10.26 9.83 -1.35
N ILE A 78 10.70 8.89 -0.50
CA ILE A 78 9.94 7.68 -0.16
C ILE A 78 8.66 8.07 0.58
N ILE A 79 8.74 9.01 1.53
CA ILE A 79 7.58 9.51 2.26
C ILE A 79 6.55 10.11 1.30
N ILE A 80 6.96 11.00 0.40
CA ILE A 80 6.05 11.68 -0.54
C ILE A 80 5.39 10.68 -1.48
N ILE A 81 6.17 9.77 -2.08
CA ILE A 81 5.63 8.75 -2.97
C ILE A 81 4.64 7.87 -2.20
N SER A 82 4.98 7.47 -0.97
CA SER A 82 4.11 6.61 -0.17
C SER A 82 2.82 7.28 0.24
N LEU A 83 2.87 8.56 0.63
CA LEU A 83 1.67 9.36 0.91
C LEU A 83 0.81 9.54 -0.35
N GLY A 84 1.45 9.74 -1.52
CA GLY A 84 0.76 9.84 -2.81
C GLY A 84 0.02 8.55 -3.17
N VAL A 85 0.67 7.40 -3.04
CA VAL A 85 0.05 6.08 -3.27
C VAL A 85 -1.06 5.81 -2.26
N GLY A 86 -0.84 6.13 -0.98
CA GLY A 86 -1.86 5.96 0.05
C GLY A 86 -3.10 6.84 -0.19
N ALA A 87 -2.90 8.09 -0.63
CA ALA A 87 -4.00 8.98 -1.03
C ALA A 87 -4.77 8.41 -2.21
N PHE A 88 -4.08 7.89 -3.23
CA PHE A 88 -4.70 7.28 -4.40
C PHE A 88 -5.54 6.03 -4.06
N ILE A 89 -5.00 5.12 -3.25
CA ILE A 89 -5.73 3.92 -2.78
C ILE A 89 -6.95 4.32 -1.95
N THR A 90 -6.79 5.31 -1.08
CA THR A 90 -7.89 5.82 -0.26
C THR A 90 -9.01 6.40 -1.12
N LEU A 91 -8.66 7.14 -2.17
CA LEU A 91 -9.62 7.69 -3.12
C LEU A 91 -10.42 6.57 -3.80
N ILE A 92 -9.77 5.49 -4.24
CA ILE A 92 -10.45 4.34 -4.86
C ILE A 92 -11.43 3.68 -3.87
N PHE A 93 -11.00 3.43 -2.63
CA PHE A 93 -11.88 2.85 -1.61
C PHE A 93 -13.05 3.77 -1.26
N PHE A 94 -12.79 5.07 -1.15
CA PHE A 94 -13.82 6.07 -0.87
C PHE A 94 -14.89 6.09 -1.97
N LEU A 95 -14.48 6.15 -3.24
CA LEU A 95 -15.42 6.06 -4.37
C LEU A 95 -16.17 4.73 -4.38
N SER A 96 -15.48 3.61 -4.10
CA SER A 96 -16.09 2.28 -4.11
C SER A 96 -17.18 2.15 -3.04
N ILE A 97 -16.94 2.68 -1.84
CA ILE A 97 -17.94 2.66 -0.76
C ILE A 97 -19.12 3.59 -1.10
N LEU A 98 -18.87 4.80 -1.61
CA LEU A 98 -19.95 5.72 -2.03
C LEU A 98 -20.83 5.14 -3.13
N LEU A 99 -20.25 4.41 -4.09
CA LEU A 99 -20.99 3.72 -5.15
C LEU A 99 -21.74 2.50 -4.62
N SER A 100 -21.22 1.84 -3.57
CA SER A 100 -21.88 0.70 -2.93
C SER A 100 -23.09 1.10 -2.09
N ASP A 101 -23.04 2.26 -1.42
CA ASP A 101 -24.11 2.77 -0.55
C ASP A 101 -25.27 3.41 -1.33
N ASN A 102 -25.03 3.87 -2.56
CA ASN A 102 -26.06 4.42 -3.46
C ASN A 102 -26.87 3.34 -4.21
N LYS A 103 -27.03 2.15 -3.61
CA LYS A 103 -27.89 1.06 -4.12
C LYS A 103 -29.24 1.02 -3.43
#